data_AF-A0A2P8NDC6-F1
#
_entry.id   AF-A0A2P8NDC6-F1
#
_cell.length_a   1.000
_cell.length_b   1.000
_cell.length_c   1.000
_cell.angle_alpha   90.00
_cell.angle_beta   90.00
_cell.angle_gamma   90.00
#
_symmetry.space_group_name_H-M   'P 1'
#
loop_
_entity.id
_entity.type
_entity.pdbx_description
1 polymer ?
#
loop_
_entity_poly.entity_id
_entity_poly.type
_entity_poly.pdbx_seq_one_letter_code
_entity_poly.pdbx_strand_id
1 'polypeptide(L)'
;MDPFHILFSPFVLMTQHPWIAFVLAILFGLAGWMSAWGGWLVKTAAVLWLAYAVWETLVQILTPEANIRVDLLVIAPVLVVVSLAALALFLRKAFARV
;
A
#
# COMPACT_ATOMS: atom_id res chain seq x y z
N MET A 1 11.18 -18.16 12.16
CA MET A 1 10.80 -17.07 11.24
C MET A 1 10.88 -15.78 12.04
N ASP A 2 11.73 -14.85 11.62
CA ASP A 2 11.83 -13.53 12.27
C ASP A 2 10.54 -12.73 11.97
N PRO A 3 9.87 -12.11 12.97
CA PRO A 3 8.64 -11.33 12.76
C PRO A 3 8.80 -10.14 11.80
N PHE A 4 9.95 -9.49 11.81
CA PHE A 4 10.30 -8.39 10.90
C PHE A 4 10.40 -8.89 9.47
N HIS A 5 10.97 -10.08 9.24
CA HIS A 5 10.99 -10.67 7.91
C HIS A 5 9.58 -10.90 7.35
N ILE A 6 8.63 -11.36 8.18
CA ILE A 6 7.24 -11.54 7.74
C ILE A 6 6.62 -10.19 7.38
N LEU A 7 6.78 -9.18 8.24
CA LEU A 7 6.22 -7.85 8.05
C LEU A 7 6.78 -7.13 6.82
N PHE A 8 8.09 -7.22 6.59
CA PHE A 8 8.78 -6.48 5.52
C PHE A 8 8.93 -7.26 4.23
N SER A 9 8.77 -8.59 4.22
CA SER A 9 8.91 -9.39 3.00
C SER A 9 8.04 -8.95 1.82
N PRO A 10 6.76 -8.52 2.00
CA PRO A 10 5.98 -8.00 0.87
C PRO A 10 6.56 -6.70 0.32
N PHE A 11 7.09 -5.85 1.19
CA PHE A 11 7.72 -4.59 0.79
C PHE A 11 9.05 -4.82 0.08
N VAL A 12 9.86 -5.78 0.55
CA VAL A 12 11.08 -6.21 -0.16
C VAL A 12 10.74 -6.71 -1.57
N LEU A 13 9.65 -7.47 -1.72
CA LEU A 13 9.19 -7.88 -3.05
C LEU A 13 8.80 -6.66 -3.91
N MET A 14 8.12 -5.68 -3.34
CA MET A 14 7.75 -4.43 -4.04
C MET A 14 8.97 -3.59 -4.42
N THR A 15 10.04 -3.59 -3.63
CA THR A 15 11.30 -2.91 -4.01
C THR A 15 12.00 -3.59 -5.19
N GLN A 16 11.75 -4.88 -5.44
CA GLN A 16 12.23 -5.59 -6.63
C GLN A 16 11.26 -5.46 -7.81
N HIS A 17 9.97 -5.35 -7.50
CA HIS A 17 8.86 -5.37 -8.43
C HIS A 17 7.84 -4.27 -8.10
N PRO A 18 8.12 -2.99 -8.45
CA PRO A 18 7.29 -1.84 -8.05
C PRO A 18 5.87 -1.90 -8.60
N TRP A 19 5.67 -2.63 -9.70
CA TRP A 19 4.35 -2.88 -10.30
C TRP A 19 3.34 -3.49 -9.30
N ILE A 20 3.81 -4.22 -8.27
CA ILE A 20 2.94 -4.77 -7.22
C ILE A 20 2.27 -3.65 -6.40
N ALA A 21 2.97 -2.56 -6.12
CA ALA A 21 2.39 -1.43 -5.41
C ALA A 21 1.29 -0.72 -6.23
N PHE A 22 1.41 -0.69 -7.56
CA PHE A 22 0.35 -0.21 -8.44
C PHE A 22 -0.91 -1.09 -8.37
N VAL A 23 -0.76 -2.41 -8.25
CA VAL A 23 -1.91 -3.30 -8.05
C VAL A 23 -2.69 -2.91 -6.79
N LEU A 24 -1.99 -2.66 -5.68
CA LEU A 24 -2.64 -2.23 -4.44
C LEU A 24 -3.30 -0.86 -4.58
N ALA A 25 -2.65 0.09 -5.26
CA ALA A 25 -3.24 1.39 -5.56
C ALA A 25 -4.54 1.25 -6.37
N ILE A 26 -4.56 0.37 -7.37
CA ILE A 26 -5.75 0.09 -8.17
C ILE A 26 -6.83 -0.54 -7.30
N LEU A 27 -6.52 -1.58 -6.52
CA LEU A 27 -7.52 -2.26 -5.68
C LEU A 27 -8.18 -1.31 -4.69
N PHE A 28 -7.39 -0.50 -3.96
CA PHE A 28 -7.94 0.52 -3.07
C PHE A 28 -8.66 1.63 -3.85
N GLY A 29 -8.20 1.97 -5.06
CA GLY A 29 -8.86 2.94 -5.94
C GLY A 29 -10.26 2.49 -6.37
N LEU A 30 -10.38 1.26 -6.86
CA LEU A 30 -11.65 0.65 -7.22
C LEU A 30 -12.57 0.58 -5.99
N ALA A 31 -12.07 0.12 -4.84
CA ALA A 31 -12.83 0.07 -3.59
C ALA A 31 -13.24 1.46 -3.07
N GLY A 32 -12.42 2.49 -3.31
CA GLY A 32 -12.63 3.85 -2.81
C GLY A 32 -13.56 4.70 -3.67
N TRP A 33 -13.46 4.58 -4.99
CA TRP A 33 -14.21 5.43 -5.94
C TRP A 33 -15.35 4.69 -6.65
N MET A 34 -15.29 3.37 -6.79
CA MET A 34 -16.29 2.60 -7.54
C MET A 34 -17.25 1.81 -6.64
N SER A 35 -17.05 1.83 -5.32
CA SER A 35 -17.98 1.26 -4.36
C SER A 35 -18.73 2.37 -3.61
N ALA A 36 -20.02 2.15 -3.35
CA ALA A 36 -20.83 3.00 -2.47
C ALA A 36 -20.30 3.05 -1.03
N TRP A 37 -19.34 2.19 -0.69
CA TRP A 37 -18.79 2.00 0.66
C TRP A 37 -17.38 2.57 0.79
N GLY A 38 -16.84 3.10 -0.32
CA GLY A 38 -15.54 3.75 -0.41
C GLY A 38 -15.48 5.02 0.44
N GLY A 39 -14.99 4.87 1.68
CA GLY A 39 -14.75 5.98 2.59
C GLY A 39 -13.49 6.77 2.25
N TRP A 40 -13.35 7.96 2.86
CA TRP A 40 -12.17 8.81 2.68
C TRP A 40 -10.86 8.04 2.95
N LEU A 41 -10.82 7.19 3.97
CA LEU A 41 -9.63 6.41 4.34
C LEU A 41 -9.21 5.40 3.26
N VAL A 42 -10.18 4.80 2.54
CA VAL A 42 -9.92 3.89 1.42
C VAL A 42 -9.31 4.65 0.24
N LYS A 43 -9.81 5.85 -0.02
CA LYS A 43 -9.24 6.75 -1.04
C LYS A 43 -7.84 7.22 -0.65
N THR A 44 -7.61 7.56 0.61
CA THR A 44 -6.27 7.90 1.13
C THR A 44 -5.32 6.73 0.97
N ALA A 45 -5.74 5.50 1.29
CA ALA A 45 -4.93 4.30 1.08
C ALA A 45 -4.52 4.16 -0.39
N ALA A 46 -5.45 4.35 -1.34
CA ALA A 46 -5.16 4.30 -2.77
C ALA A 46 -4.12 5.35 -3.21
N VAL A 47 -4.26 6.59 -2.74
CA VAL A 47 -3.32 7.67 -3.05
C VAL A 47 -1.93 7.40 -2.47
N LEU A 48 -1.85 6.90 -1.23
CA LEU A 48 -0.58 6.55 -0.61
C LEU A 48 0.11 5.39 -1.32
N TRP A 49 -0.63 4.36 -1.72
CA TRP A 49 -0.09 3.26 -2.52
C TRP A 49 0.39 3.72 -3.89
N LEU A 50 -0.33 4.63 -4.55
CA LEU A 50 0.10 5.21 -5.82
C LEU A 50 1.37 6.04 -5.66
N ALA A 51 1.44 6.88 -4.62
CA ALA A 51 2.62 7.69 -4.31
C ALA A 51 3.84 6.80 -4.03
N TYR A 52 3.66 5.73 -3.26
CA TYR A 52 4.72 4.74 -3.00
C TYR A 52 5.16 4.03 -4.28
N ALA A 53 4.23 3.60 -5.13
CA ALA A 53 4.56 2.92 -6.38
C ALA A 53 5.37 3.81 -7.34
N VAL A 54 4.98 5.09 -7.44
CA VAL A 54 5.71 6.09 -8.23
C VAL A 54 7.09 6.34 -7.62
N TRP A 55 7.18 6.51 -6.29
CA TRP A 55 8.45 6.67 -5.58
C TRP A 55 9.42 5.52 -5.86
N GLU A 56 8.99 4.28 -5.65
CA GLU A 56 9.82 3.09 -5.89
C GLU A 56 10.26 2.98 -7.35
N THR A 57 9.36 3.29 -8.29
CA THR A 57 9.70 3.29 -9.72
C THR A 57 10.75 4.34 -10.05
N LEU A 58 10.65 5.54 -9.48
CA LEU A 58 11.63 6.60 -9.67
C LEU A 58 12.98 6.23 -9.05
N VAL A 59 12.98 5.64 -7.85
CA VAL A 59 14.20 5.15 -7.20
C VAL A 59 14.89 4.09 -8.05
N GLN A 60 14.15 3.13 -8.60
CA GLN A 60 14.73 2.11 -9.49
C GLN A 60 15.32 2.69 -10.78
N ILE A 61 14.68 3.71 -11.36
CA ILE A 61 15.14 4.33 -12.63
C ILE A 61 16.33 5.26 -12.41
N LEU A 62 16.25 6.13 -11.39
CA LEU A 62 17.22 7.21 -11.17
C LEU A 62 18.40 6.77 -10.31
N THR A 63 18.18 5.82 -9.39
CA THR A 63 19.16 5.39 -8.40
C THR A 63 19.08 3.87 -8.16
N PRO A 64 19.35 3.03 -9.17
CA PRO A 64 19.23 1.57 -9.05
C PRO A 64 20.14 0.98 -7.97
N GLU A 65 21.25 1.66 -7.67
CA GLU A 65 22.23 1.25 -6.65
C GLU A 65 21.78 1.61 -5.21
N ALA A 66 20.73 2.44 -5.07
CA ALA A 66 20.28 2.93 -3.78
C ALA A 66 19.50 1.84 -3.01
N ASN A 67 20.20 1.17 -2.10
CA ASN A 67 19.65 0.17 -1.19
C ASN A 67 19.17 0.79 0.15
N ILE A 68 18.87 2.09 0.20
CA ILE A 68 18.57 2.81 1.45
C ILE A 68 17.14 2.49 1.89
N ARG A 69 16.98 1.41 2.66
CA ARG A 69 15.72 0.83 3.18
C ARG A 69 15.02 1.66 4.28
N VAL A 70 15.17 2.99 4.28
CA VAL A 70 14.48 3.87 5.22
C VAL A 70 12.96 3.85 4.98
N ASP A 71 12.58 3.68 3.72
CA ASP A 71 11.24 3.34 3.23
C ASP A 71 10.65 2.13 3.97
N LEU A 72 11.42 1.06 4.20
CA LEU A 72 10.94 -0.09 4.98
C LEU A 72 10.68 0.24 6.46
N LEU A 73 11.39 1.19 7.05
CA LEU A 73 11.22 1.52 8.47
C LEU A 73 10.13 2.56 8.73
N VAL A 74 9.86 3.45 7.77
CA VAL A 74 8.93 4.57 7.94
C VAL A 74 7.71 4.45 7.04
N ILE A 75 7.90 4.22 5.74
CA ILE A 75 6.81 4.18 4.76
C ILE A 75 6.01 2.89 4.90
N ALA A 76 6.68 1.74 5.04
CA ALA A 76 6.01 0.45 5.14
C ALA A 76 5.06 0.35 6.35
N PRO A 77 5.44 0.72 7.59
CA PRO A 77 4.50 0.69 8.72
C PRO A 77 3.28 1.58 8.52
N VAL A 78 3.46 2.78 7.95
CA VAL A 78 2.36 3.69 7.65
C VAL A 78 1.40 3.08 6.64
N LEU A 79 1.93 2.51 5.54
CA LEU A 79 1.12 1.83 4.52
C LEU A 79 0.37 0.63 5.08
N VAL A 80 1.00 -0.17 5.95
CA VAL A 80 0.32 -1.31 6.61
C VAL A 80 -0.84 -0.82 7.47
N VAL A 81 -0.61 0.14 8.37
CA VAL A 81 -1.63 0.64 9.29
C VAL A 81 -2.81 1.24 8.52
N VAL A 82 -2.54 2.09 7.52
CA VAL A 82 -3.59 2.69 6.71
C VAL A 82 -4.35 1.64 5.91
N SER A 83 -3.66 0.65 5.33
CA SER A 83 -4.30 -0.44 4.57
C SER A 83 -5.23 -1.28 5.44
N LEU A 84 -4.78 -1.67 6.63
CA LEU A 84 -5.59 -2.44 7.58
C LEU A 84 -6.81 -1.65 8.05
N ALA A 85 -6.63 -0.37 8.39
CA ALA A 85 -7.73 0.49 8.82
C ALA A 85 -8.74 0.74 7.68
N ALA A 86 -8.27 0.99 6.46
CA ALA A 86 -9.11 1.15 5.27
C ALA A 86 -9.92 -0.12 5.00
N LEU A 87 -9.27 -1.29 5.03
CA LEU A 87 -9.93 -2.57 4.83
C LEU A 87 -10.98 -2.85 5.92
N ALA A 88 -10.63 -2.67 7.20
CA ALA A 88 -11.56 -2.90 8.31
C ALA A 88 -12.81 -2.00 8.21
N LEU A 89 -12.64 -0.71 7.89
CA LEU A 89 -13.76 0.20 7.72
C LEU A 89 -14.59 -0.10 6.47
N PHE A 90 -13.95 -0.49 5.38
CA PHE A 90 -14.62 -0.91 4.16
C PHE A 90 -15.50 -2.13 4.43
N LEU A 91 -14.93 -3.19 5.03
CA LEU A 91 -15.65 -4.42 5.38
C LEU A 91 -16.78 -4.14 6.37
N ARG A 92 -16.56 -3.31 7.40
CA ARG A 92 -17.64 -2.95 8.33
C ARG A 92 -18.84 -2.31 7.63
N LYS A 93 -18.58 -1.38 6.69
CA LYS A 93 -19.65 -0.74 5.90
C LYS A 93 -20.30 -1.69 4.91
N ALA A 94 -19.51 -2.60 4.33
CA ALA A 94 -19.98 -3.65 3.43
C ALA A 94 -20.99 -4.56 4.09
N PHE A 95 -20.62 -5.14 5.23
CA PHE A 95 -21.43 -6.12 5.94
C PHE A 95 -22.63 -5.51 6.66
N ALA A 96 -22.55 -4.25 7.11
CA ALA A 96 -23.69 -3.57 7.72
C ALA A 96 -24.87 -3.28 6.76
N ARG A 97 -24.70 -3.58 5.46
CA ARG A 97 -25.69 -3.35 4.40
C ARG A 97 -26.26 -4.65 3.82
N VAL A 98 -25.75 -5.81 4.25
CA VAL A 98 -26.27 -7.16 3.92
C VAL A 98 -27.28 -7.55 4.99
#